data_AF-A8U2B7-F1
#
_entry.id   AF-A8U2B7-F1
#
_cell.length_a   1.000
_cell.length_b   1.000
_cell.length_c   1.000
_cell.angle_alpha   90.00
_cell.angle_beta   90.00
_cell.angle_gamma   90.00
#
_symmetry.space_group_name_H-M   'P 1'
#
loop_
_entity.id
_entity.type
_entity.pdbx_description
1 polymer ?
#
loop_
_entity_poly.entity_id
_entity_poly.type
_entity_poly.pdbx_seq_one_letter_code
_entity_poly.pdbx_strand_id
1 'polypeptide(L)'
;MQIVQIPRIDRERVAALIDAQKATLAQVWMRDPSTCAVIVHVFFSHLAPIAVEHLGGPVALLLDFCTLRHNRMQTTEHHPWHTDASFFQPAGLGLTFWCPLDPVGDVAPGVTLGTPDGEVTPRLVPGDALVIPPELLHRTQSISGDRVSIEFR
;
A
#
# COMPACT_ATOMS: atom_id res chain seq x y z
N MET A 1 5.44 7.66 -12.36
CA MET A 1 5.50 7.28 -10.94
C MET A 1 5.23 8.52 -10.11
N GLN A 2 4.27 8.47 -9.19
CA GLN A 2 3.98 9.59 -8.28
C GLN A 2 4.16 9.10 -6.84
N ILE A 3 4.89 9.88 -6.05
CA ILE A 3 5.06 9.67 -4.61
C ILE A 3 4.48 10.89 -3.91
N VAL A 4 3.66 10.68 -2.90
CA VAL A 4 3.00 11.75 -2.13
C VAL A 4 3.30 11.60 -0.65
N GLN A 5 3.18 12.70 0.09
CA GLN A 5 3.41 12.72 1.54
C GLN A 5 2.08 12.55 2.29
N ILE A 6 2.10 11.74 3.34
CA ILE A 6 1.01 11.52 4.29
C ILE A 6 1.51 11.69 5.72
N PRO A 7 0.62 11.98 6.69
CA PRO A 7 0.97 11.94 8.09
C PRO A 7 1.51 10.57 8.50
N ARG A 8 2.46 10.56 9.43
CA ARG A 8 3.00 9.31 9.95
C ARG A 8 1.92 8.52 10.68
N ILE A 9 1.84 7.24 10.34
CA ILE A 9 1.00 6.26 11.04
C ILE A 9 1.91 5.47 11.98
N ASP A 10 1.43 5.16 13.17
CA ASP A 10 2.17 4.41 14.18
C ASP A 10 2.45 2.98 13.71
N ARG A 11 3.72 2.71 13.36
CA ARG A 11 4.20 1.43 12.85
C ARG A 11 3.96 0.29 13.83
N GLU A 12 4.30 0.46 15.10
CA GLU A 12 4.21 -0.62 16.10
C GLU A 12 2.76 -1.01 16.35
N ARG A 13 1.89 -0.01 16.42
CA ARG A 13 0.46 -0.23 16.60
C ARG A 13 -0.16 -0.98 15.42
N VAL A 14 0.22 -0.62 14.19
CA VAL A 14 -0.21 -1.33 12.98
C VAL A 14 0.35 -2.76 12.94
N ALA A 15 1.63 -2.94 13.27
CA ALA A 15 2.29 -4.24 13.29
C ALA A 15 1.60 -5.24 14.22
N ALA A 16 1.18 -4.77 15.41
CA ALA A 16 0.51 -5.57 16.42
C ALA A 16 -0.88 -6.09 15.98
N LEU A 17 -1.49 -5.48 14.96
CA LEU A 17 -2.81 -5.87 14.44
C LEU A 17 -2.72 -6.95 13.35
N ILE A 18 -1.51 -7.30 12.92
CA ILE A 18 -1.23 -8.27 11.86
C ILE A 18 -0.76 -9.58 12.50
N ASP A 19 -1.69 -10.52 12.72
CA ASP A 19 -1.40 -11.79 13.41
C ASP A 19 -0.44 -12.71 12.63
N ALA A 20 -0.60 -12.71 11.31
CA ALA A 20 0.22 -13.50 10.40
C ALA A 20 1.09 -12.56 9.55
N GLN A 21 0.93 -12.58 8.23
CA GLN A 21 1.62 -11.66 7.31
C GLN A 21 0.72 -10.56 6.76
N LYS A 22 -0.61 -10.73 6.88
CA LYS A 22 -1.61 -9.88 6.23
C LYS A 22 -2.87 -9.77 7.09
N ALA A 23 -3.47 -8.58 7.11
CA ALA A 23 -4.83 -8.33 7.57
C ALA A 23 -5.53 -7.37 6.59
N THR A 24 -6.84 -7.42 6.46
CA THR A 24 -7.62 -6.39 5.73
C THR A 24 -7.99 -5.23 6.65
N LEU A 25 -8.26 -4.05 6.11
CA LEU A 25 -8.77 -2.95 6.95
C LEU A 25 -10.11 -3.31 7.62
N ALA A 26 -10.96 -4.11 6.97
CA ALA A 26 -12.18 -4.61 7.61
C ALA A 26 -11.89 -5.47 8.85
N GLN A 27 -10.92 -6.38 8.78
CA GLN A 27 -10.49 -7.19 9.94
C GLN A 27 -9.90 -6.30 11.05
N VAL A 28 -9.12 -5.29 10.68
CA VAL A 28 -8.52 -4.33 11.61
C VAL A 28 -9.59 -3.50 12.29
N TRP A 29 -10.60 -3.03 11.55
CA TRP A 29 -11.75 -2.31 12.08
C TRP A 29 -12.47 -3.11 13.17
N MET A 30 -12.65 -4.41 12.96
CA MET A 30 -13.31 -5.28 13.94
C MET A 30 -12.49 -5.51 15.21
N ARG A 31 -11.15 -5.40 15.15
CA ARG A 31 -10.24 -5.65 16.29
C ARG A 31 -9.83 -4.38 17.04
N ASP A 32 -9.49 -3.33 16.31
CA ASP A 32 -9.15 -2.01 16.84
C ASP A 32 -9.73 -0.91 15.92
N PRO A 33 -11.02 -0.55 16.13
CA PRO A 33 -11.68 0.49 15.36
C PRO A 33 -10.97 1.85 15.45
N SER A 34 -10.28 2.12 16.56
CA SER A 34 -9.62 3.42 16.77
C SER A 34 -8.38 3.55 15.89
N THR A 35 -7.56 2.50 15.78
CA THR A 35 -6.44 2.49 14.83
C THR A 35 -6.96 2.54 13.40
N CYS A 36 -7.97 1.75 13.08
CA CYS A 36 -8.54 1.74 11.74
C CYS A 36 -9.10 3.10 11.33
N ALA A 37 -9.77 3.81 12.25
CA ALA A 37 -10.29 5.15 12.01
C ALA A 37 -9.17 6.15 11.69
N VAL A 38 -8.01 6.07 12.35
CA VAL A 38 -6.84 6.90 12.01
C VAL A 38 -6.35 6.59 10.59
N ILE A 39 -6.21 5.32 10.25
CA ILE A 39 -5.75 4.90 8.91
C ILE A 39 -6.72 5.37 7.81
N VAL A 40 -8.02 5.17 8.02
CA VAL A 40 -9.09 5.61 7.10
C VAL A 40 -9.13 7.14 7.00
N HIS A 41 -8.93 7.84 8.12
CA HIS A 41 -8.86 9.30 8.12
C HIS A 41 -7.66 9.80 7.28
N VAL A 42 -6.49 9.18 7.39
CA VAL A 42 -5.31 9.51 6.56
C VAL A 42 -5.64 9.36 5.07
N PHE A 43 -6.28 8.26 4.68
CA PHE A 43 -6.72 8.07 3.29
C PHE A 43 -7.62 9.21 2.84
N PHE A 44 -8.72 9.49 3.55
CA PHE A 44 -9.69 10.49 3.10
C PHE A 44 -9.15 11.93 3.13
N SER A 45 -8.24 12.24 4.04
CA SER A 45 -7.68 13.59 4.17
C SER A 45 -6.51 13.87 3.21
N HIS A 46 -5.78 12.84 2.74
CA HIS A 46 -4.56 13.04 1.97
C HIS A 46 -4.53 12.30 0.62
N LEU A 47 -5.09 11.09 0.54
CA LEU A 47 -5.00 10.23 -0.65
C LEU A 47 -6.25 10.32 -1.53
N ALA A 48 -7.44 10.40 -0.92
CA ALA A 48 -8.69 10.52 -1.66
C ALA A 48 -8.75 11.75 -2.59
N PRO A 49 -8.24 12.96 -2.22
CA PRO A 49 -8.21 14.08 -3.16
C PRO A 49 -7.40 13.80 -4.43
N ILE A 50 -6.26 13.10 -4.29
CA ILE A 50 -5.42 12.69 -5.43
C ILE A 50 -6.18 11.69 -6.30
N ALA A 51 -6.88 10.72 -5.69
CA ALA A 51 -7.69 9.76 -6.41
C ALA A 51 -8.85 10.43 -7.16
N VAL A 52 -9.53 11.39 -6.53
CA VAL A 52 -10.60 12.19 -7.17
C VAL A 52 -10.06 12.95 -8.37
N GLU A 53 -8.89 13.58 -8.25
CA GLU A 53 -8.24 14.29 -9.35
C GLU A 53 -7.90 13.35 -10.52
N HIS A 54 -7.35 12.17 -10.23
CA HIS A 54 -6.96 11.18 -11.25
C HIS A 54 -8.16 10.49 -11.92
N LEU A 55 -9.19 10.16 -11.15
CA LEU A 55 -10.34 9.38 -11.61
C LEU A 55 -11.49 10.26 -12.11
N GLY A 56 -11.43 11.58 -11.88
CA GLY A 56 -12.40 12.55 -12.37
C GLY A 56 -13.76 12.50 -11.66
N GLY A 57 -13.82 11.97 -10.43
CA GLY A 57 -15.08 11.83 -9.70
C GLY A 57 -14.92 11.37 -8.26
N PRO A 58 -16.04 11.23 -7.53
CA PRO A 58 -16.03 10.72 -6.16
C PRO A 58 -15.40 9.33 -6.08
N VAL A 59 -14.66 9.08 -5.00
CA VAL A 59 -13.98 7.82 -4.75
C VAL A 59 -14.49 7.17 -3.47
N ALA A 60 -14.39 5.85 -3.40
CA ALA A 60 -14.68 5.07 -2.21
C ALA A 60 -13.45 4.25 -1.83
N LEU A 61 -13.33 3.92 -0.55
CA LEU A 61 -12.31 3.02 -0.03
C LEU A 61 -12.91 1.63 0.18
N LEU A 62 -12.30 0.60 -0.40
CA LEU A 62 -12.80 -0.77 -0.29
C LEU A 62 -12.10 -1.50 0.86
N LEU A 63 -12.69 -1.45 2.07
CA LEU A 63 -12.03 -1.94 3.30
C LEU A 63 -11.59 -3.42 3.25
N ASP A 64 -12.32 -4.28 2.53
CA ASP A 64 -11.98 -5.69 2.36
C ASP A 64 -10.80 -5.92 1.38
N PHE A 65 -10.52 -4.94 0.52
CA PHE A 65 -9.45 -4.98 -0.47
C PHE A 65 -8.22 -4.16 -0.07
N CYS A 66 -8.36 -3.32 0.96
CA CYS A 66 -7.23 -2.64 1.58
C CYS A 66 -6.51 -3.59 2.53
N THR A 67 -5.18 -3.63 2.45
CA THR A 67 -4.39 -4.64 3.17
C THR A 67 -3.29 -4.00 4.00
N LEU A 68 -3.16 -4.47 5.24
CA LEU A 68 -1.98 -4.27 6.07
C LEU A 68 -1.10 -5.50 5.90
N ARG A 69 0.20 -5.30 5.74
CA ARG A 69 1.16 -6.38 5.58
C ARG A 69 2.33 -6.19 6.53
N HIS A 70 2.76 -7.28 7.16
CA HIS A 70 3.96 -7.38 7.97
C HIS A 70 4.84 -8.46 7.33
N ASN A 71 5.76 -8.03 6.47
CA ASN A 71 6.77 -8.92 5.91
C ASN A 71 7.91 -9.01 6.90
N ARG A 72 8.16 -10.20 7.43
CA ARG A 72 9.32 -10.48 8.26
C ARG A 72 10.47 -10.98 7.40
N MET A 73 11.70 -10.79 7.86
CA MET A 73 12.90 -11.23 7.14
C MET A 73 12.86 -12.71 6.75
N GLN A 74 12.33 -13.58 7.61
CA GLN A 74 12.26 -15.03 7.38
C GLN A 74 11.09 -15.45 6.48
N THR A 75 10.09 -14.57 6.32
CA THR A 75 8.82 -14.91 5.69
C THR A 75 8.37 -13.82 4.71
N THR A 76 9.33 -13.14 4.08
CA THR A 76 9.04 -12.09 3.11
C THR A 76 8.29 -12.71 1.94
N GLU A 77 7.07 -12.24 1.70
CA GLU A 77 6.25 -12.68 0.57
C GLU A 77 6.69 -11.91 -0.67
N HIS A 78 7.31 -12.62 -1.62
CA HIS A 78 7.71 -12.05 -2.91
C HIS A 78 6.60 -12.25 -3.93
N HIS A 79 5.75 -11.23 -4.08
CA HIS A 79 4.77 -11.22 -5.17
C HIS A 79 5.50 -11.18 -6.51
N PRO A 80 5.15 -12.06 -7.47
CA PRO A 80 5.71 -12.03 -8.82
C PRO A 80 5.24 -10.77 -9.56
N TRP A 81 5.73 -10.58 -10.78
CA TRP A 81 5.21 -9.52 -11.65
C TRP A 81 3.70 -9.68 -11.88
N HIS A 82 2.95 -8.62 -11.59
CA HIS A 82 1.50 -8.56 -11.76
C HIS A 82 1.03 -7.11 -11.97
N THR A 83 -0.27 -6.98 -12.27
CA THR A 83 -1.00 -5.72 -12.25
C THR A 83 -2.16 -5.83 -11.26
N ASP A 84 -2.67 -4.69 -10.81
CA ASP A 84 -3.80 -4.63 -9.87
C ASP A 84 -5.16 -4.48 -10.59
N ALA A 85 -5.17 -4.51 -11.93
CA ALA A 85 -6.35 -4.32 -12.76
C ALA A 85 -7.54 -5.21 -12.36
N SER A 86 -7.29 -6.46 -11.95
CA SER A 86 -8.32 -7.42 -11.55
C SER A 86 -9.14 -6.96 -10.34
N PHE A 87 -8.59 -6.12 -9.46
CA PHE A 87 -9.32 -5.57 -8.32
C PHE A 87 -10.35 -4.50 -8.71
N PHE A 88 -10.16 -3.87 -9.88
CA PHE A 88 -10.98 -2.75 -10.33
C PHE A 88 -11.92 -3.11 -11.49
N GLN A 89 -11.89 -4.38 -11.93
CA GLN A 89 -12.80 -4.87 -12.96
C GLN A 89 -14.24 -5.05 -12.43
N PRO A 90 -15.26 -4.91 -13.30
CA PRO A 90 -15.16 -4.62 -14.74
C PRO A 90 -15.02 -3.12 -15.07
N ALA A 91 -15.17 -2.22 -14.09
CA ALA A 91 -15.15 -0.78 -14.34
C ALA A 91 -13.78 -0.26 -14.82
N GLY A 92 -12.69 -0.93 -14.42
CA GLY A 92 -11.32 -0.62 -14.82
C GLY A 92 -10.78 0.70 -14.27
N LEU A 93 -11.44 1.30 -13.28
CA LEU A 93 -11.09 2.60 -12.71
C LEU A 93 -10.80 2.45 -11.22
N GLY A 94 -9.57 2.76 -10.83
CA GLY A 94 -9.13 2.76 -9.45
C GLY A 94 -7.67 3.11 -9.34
N LEU A 95 -7.16 3.21 -8.11
CA LEU A 95 -5.75 3.40 -7.82
C LEU A 95 -5.39 2.56 -6.61
N THR A 96 -4.20 1.98 -6.62
CA THR A 96 -3.59 1.44 -5.41
C THR A 96 -2.67 2.49 -4.81
N PHE A 97 -2.81 2.77 -3.52
CA PHE A 97 -1.83 3.56 -2.77
C PHE A 97 -1.05 2.65 -1.83
N TRP A 98 0.25 2.53 -2.04
CA TRP A 98 1.12 1.70 -1.23
C TRP A 98 1.98 2.56 -0.29
N CYS A 99 1.81 2.38 1.02
CA CYS A 99 2.38 3.23 2.06
C CYS A 99 3.26 2.39 3.00
N PRO A 100 4.58 2.42 2.88
CA PRO A 100 5.46 1.74 3.82
C PRO A 100 5.49 2.51 5.15
N LEU A 101 5.49 1.77 6.26
CA LEU A 101 5.69 2.30 7.61
C LEU A 101 7.12 2.10 8.13
N ASP A 102 7.97 1.50 7.29
CA ASP A 102 9.41 1.32 7.50
C ASP A 102 10.17 1.85 6.26
N PRO A 103 11.46 2.22 6.35
CA PRO A 103 12.26 2.52 5.17
C PRO A 103 12.39 1.30 4.24
N VAL A 104 12.19 1.48 2.94
CA VAL A 104 12.23 0.40 1.93
C VAL A 104 13.06 0.78 0.70
N GLY A 105 13.47 -0.22 -0.08
CA GLY A 105 14.22 -0.09 -1.33
C GLY A 105 15.70 -0.47 -1.18
N ASP A 106 16.30 -0.20 -0.01
CA ASP A 106 17.69 -0.60 0.31
C ASP A 106 17.76 -1.64 1.43
N VAL A 107 17.04 -1.42 2.53
CA VAL A 107 17.15 -2.19 3.79
C VAL A 107 16.03 -3.19 4.01
N ALA A 108 14.88 -2.93 3.39
CA ALA A 108 13.72 -3.79 3.39
C ALA A 108 13.09 -3.73 2.00
N PRO A 109 12.38 -4.78 1.57
CA PRO A 109 11.86 -4.83 0.21
C PRO A 109 10.94 -3.64 -0.07
N GLY A 110 11.05 -3.06 -1.25
CA GLY A 110 10.09 -2.09 -1.79
C GLY A 110 9.09 -2.74 -2.76
N VAL A 111 8.49 -1.89 -3.58
CA VAL A 111 7.74 -2.28 -4.79
C VAL A 111 8.61 -1.96 -5.99
N THR A 112 8.96 -2.96 -6.79
CA THR A 112 9.67 -2.77 -8.07
C THR A 112 8.64 -2.56 -9.16
N LEU A 113 8.81 -1.50 -9.94
CA LEU A 113 7.93 -1.09 -11.03
C LEU A 113 8.60 -1.40 -12.37
N GLY A 114 7.82 -1.92 -13.32
CA GLY A 114 8.21 -2.03 -14.72
C GLY A 114 7.99 -0.70 -15.43
N THR A 115 9.01 -0.22 -16.13
CA THR A 115 8.98 1.00 -16.96
C THR A 115 9.44 0.69 -18.37
N PRO A 116 9.20 1.58 -19.35
CA PRO A 116 9.75 1.42 -20.70
C PRO A 116 11.30 1.31 -20.72
N ASP A 117 11.97 1.91 -19.74
CA ASP A 117 13.43 1.96 -19.64
C ASP A 117 14.03 0.84 -18.78
N GLY A 118 13.19 -0.06 -18.24
CA GLY A 118 13.61 -1.19 -17.40
C GLY A 118 12.83 -1.31 -16.10
N GLU A 119 13.55 -1.55 -14.99
CA GLU A 119 12.94 -1.71 -13.67
C GLU A 119 13.38 -0.57 -12.75
N VAL A 120 12.47 -0.06 -11.94
CA VAL A 120 12.78 0.92 -10.88
C VAL A 120 12.19 0.48 -9.56
N THR A 121 12.98 0.56 -8.48
CA THR A 121 12.46 0.41 -7.12
C THR A 121 12.67 1.73 -6.38
N PRO A 122 11.62 2.54 -6.18
CA PRO A 122 11.76 3.77 -5.42
C PRO A 122 12.16 3.47 -3.98
N ARG A 123 13.07 4.29 -3.45
CA ARG A 123 13.37 4.34 -2.03
C ARG A 123 12.29 5.17 -1.35
N LEU A 124 11.64 4.60 -0.35
CA LEU A 124 10.53 5.23 0.34
C LEU A 124 10.76 5.16 1.85
N VAL A 125 10.29 6.17 2.57
CA VAL A 125 10.40 6.28 4.03
C VAL A 125 9.01 6.45 4.67
N PRO A 126 8.87 6.25 5.99
CA PRO A 126 7.59 6.44 6.66
C PRO A 126 7.06 7.86 6.48
N GLY A 127 5.86 7.96 5.90
CA GLY A 127 5.26 9.23 5.46
C GLY A 127 5.13 9.32 3.93
N ASP A 128 5.81 8.46 3.18
CA ASP A 128 5.61 8.35 1.74
C ASP A 128 4.43 7.44 1.40
N ALA A 129 3.74 7.75 0.31
CA ALA A 129 2.78 6.87 -0.35
C ALA A 129 3.07 6.82 -1.85
N LEU A 130 3.22 5.63 -2.40
CA LEU A 130 3.38 5.37 -3.83
C LEU A 130 2.01 5.20 -4.47
N VAL A 131 1.74 5.98 -5.52
CA VAL A 131 0.53 5.86 -6.33
C VAL A 131 0.76 4.88 -7.49
N ILE A 132 -0.04 3.82 -7.54
CA ILE A 132 0.07 2.72 -8.50
C ILE A 132 -1.23 2.65 -9.32
N PRO A 133 -1.21 3.04 -10.60
CA PRO A 133 -2.32 2.81 -11.51
C PRO A 133 -2.59 1.31 -11.70
N PRO A 134 -3.85 0.90 -12.01
CA PRO A 134 -4.22 -0.51 -12.07
C PRO A 134 -3.38 -1.35 -13.03
N GLU A 135 -2.99 -0.76 -14.16
CA GLU A 135 -2.23 -1.43 -15.23
C GLU A 135 -0.71 -1.33 -15.04
N LEU A 136 -0.23 -0.67 -13.99
CA LEU A 136 1.21 -0.54 -13.76
C LEU A 136 1.76 -1.90 -13.34
N LEU A 137 2.60 -2.49 -14.19
CA LEU A 137 3.29 -3.74 -13.90
C LEU A 137 4.24 -3.55 -12.71
N HIS A 138 4.07 -4.34 -11.66
CA HIS A 138 4.89 -4.25 -10.46
C HIS A 138 5.08 -5.61 -9.77
N ARG A 139 6.06 -5.68 -8.88
CA ARG A 139 6.36 -6.85 -8.03
C ARG A 139 6.91 -6.43 -6.68
N THR A 140 7.03 -7.36 -5.76
CA THR A 140 7.85 -7.13 -4.56
C THR A 140 9.34 -7.21 -4.92
N GLN A 141 10.14 -6.25 -4.45
CA GLN A 141 11.60 -6.27 -4.66
C GLN A 141 12.22 -7.58 -4.13
N SER A 142 13.19 -8.14 -4.85
CA SER A 142 13.85 -9.42 -4.51
C SER A 142 14.94 -9.27 -3.44
N ILE A 143 14.63 -8.61 -2.32
CA ILE A 143 15.46 -8.58 -1.11
C ILE A 143 14.61 -8.93 0.10
N SER A 144 15.22 -9.50 1.14
CA SER A 144 14.52 -9.85 2.38
C SER A 144 14.77 -8.77 3.44
N GLY A 145 13.76 -8.50 4.25
CA GLY A 145 13.83 -7.49 5.30
C GLY A 145 12.50 -7.37 6.03
N ASP A 146 12.54 -6.78 7.23
CA ASP A 146 11.33 -6.52 8.01
C ASP A 146 10.67 -5.22 7.53
N ARG A 147 9.38 -5.27 7.20
CA ARG A 147 8.59 -4.08 6.86
C ARG A 147 7.12 -4.26 7.20
N VAL A 148 6.51 -3.17 7.61
CA VAL A 148 5.08 -2.97 7.71
C VAL A 148 4.65 -2.03 6.60
N SER A 149 3.55 -2.34 5.91
CA SER A 149 2.99 -1.49 4.86
C SER A 149 1.48 -1.53 4.87
N ILE A 150 0.87 -0.44 4.41
CA ILE A 150 -0.57 -0.33 4.17
C ILE A 150 -0.80 -0.15 2.68
N GLU A 151 -1.77 -0.85 2.13
CA GLU A 151 -2.18 -0.77 0.75
C GLU A 151 -3.66 -0.41 0.69
N PHE A 152 -3.97 0.77 0.14
CA PHE A 152 -5.33 1.26 -0.04
C PHE A 152 -5.80 1.02 -1.48
N ARG A 153 -7.09 0.69 -1.64
CA ARG A 153 -7.77 0.48 -2.92
C ARG A 153 -9.18 1.07 -2.88
#